data_AF-A0A5N3V754-F1
#
_entry.id   AF-A0A5N3V754-F1
#
_cell.length_a   1.000
_cell.length_b   1.000
_cell.length_c   1.000
_cell.angle_alpha   90.00
_cell.angle_beta   90.00
_cell.angle_gamma   90.00
#
_symmetry.space_group_name_H-M   'P 1'
#
loop_
_entity.id
_entity.type
_entity.pdbx_description
1 polymer ?
#
loop_
_entity_poly.entity_id
_entity_poly.type
_entity_poly.pdbx_seq_one_letter_code
_entity_poly.pdbx_strand_id
1 'polypeptide(L)'
;MHPPRVPHAALDTKRKMAARPFSGLWKASDPTLFQMTLVAGLLASVLGDCGPPPDLQFASPNNKLNNKDFKTGTTLKYTCLPGYSRIGSSSVTCNDRGSWDYRVFCKSGAHMMGLGPI
;
A
#
# COMPACT_ATOMS: atom_id res chain seq x y z
N MET A 1 -0.43 53.64 75.16
CA MET A 1 0.06 54.44 74.02
C MET A 1 0.87 53.53 73.12
N HIS A 2 0.68 53.73 71.83
CA HIS A 2 0.97 52.93 70.63
C HIS A 2 2.17 51.96 70.61
N PRO A 3 1.99 50.76 70.00
CA PRO A 3 3.08 49.83 69.68
C PRO A 3 3.90 50.34 68.48
N PRO A 4 5.23 50.15 68.45
CA PRO A 4 6.04 50.48 67.29
C PRO A 4 5.90 49.43 66.17
N ARG A 5 5.86 49.98 64.96
CA ARG A 5 5.62 49.34 63.66
C ARG A 5 6.57 48.20 63.32
N VAL A 6 5.99 47.13 62.79
CA VAL A 6 6.66 46.04 62.06
C VAL A 6 7.16 46.56 60.70
N PRO A 7 8.41 46.29 60.29
CA PRO A 7 8.82 46.46 58.91
C PRO A 7 8.21 45.39 58.01
N HIS A 8 7.38 45.81 57.07
CA HIS A 8 6.89 44.97 55.97
C HIS A 8 8.04 44.75 54.98
N ALA A 9 8.67 43.57 55.01
CA ALA A 9 9.58 43.12 53.97
C ALA A 9 8.85 42.18 53.01
N ALA A 10 9.05 42.45 51.73
CA ALA A 10 8.25 42.01 50.60
C ALA A 10 8.29 40.51 50.33
N LEU A 11 7.17 40.04 49.76
CA LEU A 11 6.99 38.77 49.08
C LEU A 11 7.67 38.82 47.71
N ASP A 12 8.60 37.92 47.41
CA ASP A 12 8.72 37.37 46.06
C ASP A 12 9.34 35.97 46.07
N THR A 13 8.75 35.12 45.24
CA THR A 13 8.79 33.67 45.25
C THR A 13 9.68 33.21 44.11
N LYS A 14 10.86 32.62 44.37
CA LYS A 14 11.50 31.80 43.33
C LYS A 14 12.51 30.78 43.86
N ARG A 15 12.01 29.60 44.20
CA ARG A 15 12.82 28.38 44.25
C ARG A 15 13.41 28.16 42.86
N LYS A 16 14.71 28.48 42.68
CA LYS A 16 15.45 28.19 41.46
C LYS A 16 15.66 26.67 41.38
N MET A 17 14.74 25.96 40.75
CA MET A 17 15.04 24.64 40.20
C MET A 17 15.99 24.89 39.02
N ALA A 18 17.23 24.44 39.13
CA ALA A 18 18.14 24.37 38.00
C ALA A 18 17.47 23.50 36.92
N ALA A 19 17.04 24.13 35.83
CA ALA A 19 16.56 23.42 34.66
C ALA A 19 17.73 22.58 34.12
N ARG A 20 17.61 21.26 34.23
CA ARG A 20 18.49 20.32 33.53
C ARG A 20 18.37 20.60 32.02
N PRO A 21 19.46 20.80 31.26
CA PRO A 21 19.38 21.00 29.83
C PRO A 21 19.35 19.63 29.16
N PHE A 22 18.25 18.89 29.29
CA PHE A 22 18.03 17.67 28.49
C PHE A 22 16.68 17.66 27.78
N SER A 23 16.08 18.83 27.59
CA SER A 23 14.91 19.02 26.74
C SER A 23 15.30 19.26 25.28
N GLY A 24 16.25 18.48 24.78
CA GLY A 24 16.70 18.46 23.39
C GLY A 24 16.14 17.30 22.55
N LEU A 25 15.27 16.45 23.12
CA LEU A 25 14.75 15.25 22.46
C LEU A 25 13.21 15.24 22.34
N TRP A 26 12.62 16.36 21.96
CA TRP A 26 11.19 16.44 21.59
C TRP A 26 10.92 17.22 20.31
N LYS A 27 11.98 17.65 19.62
CA LYS A 27 11.87 18.30 18.30
C LYS A 27 11.97 17.27 17.16
N ALA A 28 11.34 16.12 17.37
CA ALA A 28 11.23 15.05 16.37
C ALA A 28 9.78 14.82 15.92
N SER A 29 8.86 15.69 16.32
CA SER A 29 7.55 15.80 15.65
C SER A 29 7.66 16.79 14.52
N ASP A 30 8.47 16.42 13.52
CA ASP A 30 8.43 17.08 12.23
C ASP A 30 7.07 16.70 11.60
N PRO A 31 6.10 17.63 11.48
CA PRO A 31 4.76 17.31 11.03
C PRO A 31 4.77 16.68 9.64
N THR A 32 5.78 17.01 8.83
CA THR A 32 6.07 16.38 7.54
C THR A 32 6.41 14.90 7.68
N LEU A 33 7.21 14.51 8.67
CA LEU A 33 7.57 13.12 8.90
C LEU A 33 6.37 12.32 9.44
N PHE A 34 5.63 12.89 10.40
CA PHE A 34 4.37 12.29 10.88
C PHE A 34 3.35 12.09 9.75
N GLN A 35 3.23 13.07 8.85
CA GLN A 35 2.35 13.00 7.70
C GLN A 35 2.82 11.97 6.67
N MET A 36 4.13 11.82 6.46
CA MET A 36 4.69 10.77 5.59
C MET A 36 4.46 9.37 6.15
N THR A 37 4.63 9.16 7.46
CA THR A 37 4.35 7.86 8.10
C THR A 37 2.87 7.50 8.03
N LEU A 38 1.98 8.49 8.25
CA LEU A 38 0.54 8.32 8.12
C LEU A 38 0.15 7.95 6.67
N VAL A 39 0.69 8.66 5.68
CA VAL A 39 0.45 8.40 4.25
C VAL A 39 0.97 7.03 3.83
N ALA A 40 2.17 6.63 4.27
CA ALA A 40 2.72 5.30 3.99
C ALA A 40 1.88 4.17 4.63
N GLY A 41 1.41 4.36 5.87
CA GLY A 41 0.52 3.41 6.54
C GLY A 41 -0.86 3.30 5.88
N LEU A 42 -1.40 4.42 5.39
CA LEU A 42 -2.66 4.44 4.63
C LEU A 42 -2.50 3.81 3.24
N LEU A 43 -1.36 3.98 2.58
CA LEU A 43 -1.09 3.33 1.28
C LEU A 43 -0.91 1.81 1.41
N ALA A 44 -0.27 1.34 2.49
CA ALA A 44 -0.09 -0.09 2.76
C ALA A 44 -1.42 -0.83 3.01
N SER A 45 -2.48 -0.12 3.38
CA SER A 45 -3.80 -0.70 3.67
C SER A 45 -4.77 -0.71 2.47
N VAL A 46 -4.40 -0.08 1.35
CA VAL A 46 -5.26 0.07 0.15
C VAL A 46 -4.80 -0.79 -1.04
N LEU A 47 -3.62 -1.40 -0.99
CA LEU A 47 -3.16 -2.31 -2.04
C LEU A 47 -3.38 -3.73 -1.53
N GLY A 48 -4.30 -4.48 -2.17
CA GLY A 48 -4.48 -5.91 -1.88
C GLY A 48 -3.18 -6.70 -1.92
N ASP A 49 -3.18 -7.92 -1.36
CA ASP A 49 -1.98 -8.76 -1.24
C ASP A 49 -1.20 -8.85 -2.58
N CYS A 50 -1.93 -9.02 -3.69
CA CYS A 50 -1.40 -8.83 -5.04
C CYS A 50 -1.73 -7.46 -5.61
N GLY A 51 -0.75 -6.87 -6.30
CA GLY A 51 -0.93 -5.67 -7.11
C GLY A 51 -1.85 -5.89 -8.33
N PRO A 52 -1.91 -4.90 -9.25
CA PRO A 52 -2.72 -5.04 -10.46
C PRO A 52 -2.34 -6.29 -11.26
N PRO A 53 -3.29 -6.91 -11.98
CA PRO A 53 -3.03 -8.12 -12.76
C PRO A 53 -1.95 -7.88 -13.82
N PRO A 54 -1.17 -8.92 -14.15
CA PRO A 54 -0.19 -8.82 -15.21
C PRO A 54 -0.87 -8.65 -16.56
N ASP A 55 -0.23 -7.88 -17.43
CA ASP A 55 -0.53 -7.89 -18.86
C ASP A 55 0.11 -9.13 -19.49
N LEU A 56 -0.72 -9.98 -20.10
CA LEU A 56 -0.28 -11.25 -20.66
C LEU A 56 -0.25 -11.15 -22.19
N GLN A 57 0.88 -11.53 -22.78
CA GLN A 57 1.00 -11.52 -24.24
C GLN A 57 -0.03 -12.46 -24.87
N PHE A 58 -0.80 -11.90 -25.81
CA PHE A 58 -1.83 -12.62 -26.55
C PHE A 58 -2.99 -13.16 -25.71
N ALA A 59 -3.20 -12.60 -24.51
CA ALA A 59 -4.33 -12.94 -23.66
C ALA A 59 -4.96 -11.69 -23.05
N SER A 60 -6.28 -11.71 -22.89
CA SER A 60 -7.05 -10.66 -22.23
C SER A 60 -7.85 -11.25 -21.07
N PRO A 61 -8.05 -10.51 -19.96
CA PRO A 61 -8.96 -10.92 -18.90
C PRO A 61 -10.37 -11.18 -19.45
N ASN A 62 -11.05 -12.21 -18.94
CA ASN A 62 -12.42 -12.56 -19.36
C ASN A 62 -13.46 -11.52 -18.93
N ASN A 63 -13.18 -10.79 -17.86
CA ASN A 63 -14.08 -9.78 -17.31
C ASN A 63 -13.30 -8.48 -17.09
N LYS A 64 -14.01 -7.35 -17.11
CA LYS A 64 -13.44 -6.08 -16.65
C LYS A 64 -13.11 -6.20 -15.18
N LEU A 65 -11.84 -6.02 -14.88
CA LEU A 65 -11.34 -6.07 -13.52
C LEU A 65 -11.35 -4.65 -12.94
N ASN A 66 -12.47 -4.29 -12.32
CA ASN A 66 -12.67 -2.97 -11.72
C ASN A 66 -12.03 -2.87 -10.33
N ASN A 67 -11.83 -4.01 -9.66
CA ASN A 67 -11.23 -4.06 -8.34
C ASN A 67 -9.71 -3.89 -8.46
N LYS A 68 -9.09 -3.23 -7.48
CA LYS A 68 -7.62 -3.18 -7.35
C LYS A 68 -7.11 -3.99 -6.16
N ASP A 69 -8.04 -4.49 -5.34
CA ASP A 69 -7.77 -5.32 -4.19
C ASP A 69 -7.87 -6.80 -4.57
N PHE A 70 -6.72 -7.43 -4.79
CA PHE A 70 -6.61 -8.88 -5.03
C PHE A 70 -5.97 -9.54 -3.84
N LYS A 71 -6.75 -10.33 -3.10
CA LYS A 71 -6.24 -11.10 -1.96
C LYS A 71 -5.51 -12.35 -2.41
N THR A 72 -4.63 -12.86 -1.56
CA THR A 72 -4.01 -14.19 -1.74
C THR A 72 -5.06 -15.25 -2.05
N GLY A 73 -4.80 -16.08 -3.06
CA GLY A 73 -5.72 -17.10 -3.56
C GLY A 73 -6.69 -16.62 -4.64
N THR A 74 -6.75 -15.31 -4.92
CA THR A 74 -7.59 -14.79 -6.01
C THR A 74 -7.14 -15.38 -7.34
N THR A 75 -8.08 -15.94 -8.11
CA THR A 75 -7.81 -16.52 -9.42
C THR A 75 -8.57 -15.78 -10.51
N LEU A 76 -7.84 -15.29 -11.50
CA LEU A 76 -8.35 -14.57 -12.65
C LEU A 76 -8.31 -15.45 -13.89
N LYS A 77 -9.38 -15.43 -14.69
CA LYS A 77 -9.44 -16.14 -15.97
C LYS A 77 -9.11 -15.20 -17.13
N TYR A 78 -8.27 -15.69 -18.03
CA TYR A 78 -7.88 -15.03 -19.25
C TYR A 78 -8.30 -15.86 -20.47
N THR A 79 -8.49 -15.17 -21.58
CA THR A 79 -8.83 -15.74 -22.89
C THR A 79 -7.79 -15.30 -23.90
N CYS A 80 -7.36 -16.21 -24.77
CA CYS A 80 -6.42 -15.88 -25.83
C CYS A 80 -7.05 -14.95 -26.88
N LEU A 81 -6.24 -14.04 -27.40
CA LEU A 81 -6.65 -13.15 -28.49
C LEU A 81 -6.93 -13.96 -29.77
N PRO A 82 -7.73 -13.41 -30.71
CA PRO A 82 -7.95 -14.04 -32.01
C PRO A 82 -6.64 -14.39 -32.72
N GLY A 83 -6.57 -15.58 -33.32
CA GLY A 83 -5.34 -16.11 -33.94
C GLY A 83 -4.40 -16.85 -32.97
N TYR A 84 -4.72 -16.92 -31.68
CA TYR A 84 -3.98 -17.70 -30.68
C TYR A 84 -4.88 -18.80 -30.07
N SER A 85 -4.26 -19.91 -29.68
CA SER A 85 -4.93 -21.07 -29.09
C SER A 85 -4.44 -21.33 -27.66
N ARG A 86 -5.36 -21.74 -26.79
CA ARG A 86 -5.09 -22.04 -25.39
C ARG A 86 -4.45 -23.42 -25.23
N ILE A 87 -3.23 -23.45 -24.68
CA ILE A 87 -2.49 -24.66 -24.29
C ILE A 87 -2.45 -24.76 -22.76
N GLY A 88 -3.44 -25.44 -22.17
CA GLY A 88 -3.50 -25.67 -20.72
C GLY A 88 -4.31 -24.64 -19.94
N SER A 89 -3.95 -24.40 -18.67
CA SER A 89 -4.71 -23.52 -17.76
C SER A 89 -4.52 -22.05 -18.12
N SER A 90 -5.61 -21.34 -18.40
CA SER A 90 -5.62 -19.90 -18.66
C SER A 90 -5.98 -19.07 -17.43
N SER A 91 -5.56 -19.56 -16.26
CA SER A 91 -5.81 -18.93 -14.97
C SER A 91 -4.51 -18.31 -14.42
N VAL A 92 -4.66 -17.13 -13.83
CA VAL A 92 -3.60 -16.40 -13.12
C VAL A 92 -4.01 -16.34 -11.65
N THR A 93 -3.17 -16.83 -10.75
CA THR A 93 -3.52 -16.94 -9.33
C THR A 93 -2.59 -16.08 -8.48
N CYS A 94 -3.16 -15.29 -7.57
CA CYS A 94 -2.40 -14.54 -6.58
C CYS A 94 -1.85 -15.50 -5.53
N ASN A 95 -0.52 -15.58 -5.42
CA ASN A 95 0.15 -16.42 -4.43
C ASN A 95 0.29 -15.72 -3.07
N ASP A 96 0.74 -16.47 -2.06
CA ASP A 96 0.98 -16.00 -0.69
C ASP A 96 2.09 -14.94 -0.56
N ARG A 97 2.88 -14.74 -1.61
CA ARG A 97 3.95 -13.74 -1.69
C ARG A 97 3.48 -12.43 -2.33
N GLY A 98 2.17 -12.27 -2.55
CA GLY A 98 1.62 -11.08 -3.19
C GLY A 98 2.01 -10.94 -4.66
N SER A 99 2.32 -12.06 -5.32
CA SER A 99 2.72 -12.11 -6.73
C SER A 99 1.75 -12.96 -7.54
N TRP A 100 1.59 -12.61 -8.82
CA TRP A 100 0.75 -13.36 -9.74
C TRP A 100 1.50 -14.57 -10.31
N ASP A 101 1.01 -15.77 -10.02
CA ASP A 101 1.48 -17.05 -10.57
C ASP A 101 0.68 -17.42 -11.83
N TYR A 102 1.39 -17.64 -12.93
CA TYR A 102 0.82 -18.09 -14.20
C TYR A 102 1.88 -18.76 -15.07
N ARG A 103 1.42 -19.49 -16.09
CA ARG A 103 2.27 -20.05 -17.16
C ARG A 103 1.83 -19.52 -18.51
N VAL A 104 2.71 -19.60 -19.51
CA VAL A 104 2.33 -19.25 -20.89
C VAL A 104 1.31 -20.27 -21.40
N PHE A 105 0.07 -19.82 -21.59
CA PHE A 105 -1.03 -20.66 -22.07
C PHE A 105 -1.56 -20.25 -23.44
N CYS A 106 -1.09 -19.16 -24.07
CA CYS A 106 -1.47 -18.81 -25.44
C CYS A 106 -0.31 -19.03 -26.41
N LYS A 107 -0.58 -19.77 -27.49
CA LYS A 107 0.35 -20.02 -28.61
C LYS A 107 -0.32 -19.61 -29.91
N SER A 108 0.46 -19.20 -30.91
CA SER A 108 -0.05 -18.89 -32.24
C SER A 108 -0.85 -20.08 -32.78
N GLY A 109 -2.14 -19.87 -33.04
CA GLY A 109 -3.03 -20.89 -33.56
C GLY A 109 -2.82 -21.03 -35.05
N ALA A 110 -2.20 -22.14 -35.48
CA ALA A 110 -2.12 -22.51 -36.90
C ALA A 110 -3.50 -22.79 -37.54
N HIS A 111 -4.57 -22.84 -36.73
CA HIS A 111 -5.94 -23.17 -37.15
C HIS A 111 -6.77 -21.96 -37.64
N MET A 112 -6.19 -20.77 -37.81
CA MET A 112 -6.90 -19.62 -38.41
C MET A 112 -6.36 -19.29 -39.81
N MET A 113 -5.61 -20.21 -40.44
CA MET A 113 -5.07 -20.06 -41.79
C MET A 113 -5.50 -21.18 -42.75
N GLY A 114 -6.69 -21.78 -42.59
CA GLY A 114 -7.16 -22.76 -43.56
C GLY A 114 -8.55 -23.33 -43.34
N LEU A 115 -9.39 -23.16 -44.37
CA LEU A 115 -10.52 -24.01 -44.79
C LEU A 115 -11.82 -23.90 -43.98
N GLY A 116 -12.64 -22.92 -44.36
CA GLY A 116 -14.10 -23.11 -44.32
C GLY A 116 -14.50 -24.09 -45.45
N PRO A 117 -15.44 -25.03 -45.22
CA PRO A 117 -15.97 -25.85 -46.29
C PRO A 117 -16.77 -24.97 -47.25
N ILE A 118 -16.40 -25.03 -48.54
CA ILE A 118 -17.14 -24.49 -49.69
C ILE A 118 -18.35 -25.40 -49.95
#